data_AF-A0A0F6U062-F1
#
_entry.id   AF-A0A0F6U062-F1
#
_cell.length_a   1.000
_cell.length_b   1.000
_cell.length_c   1.000
_cell.angle_alpha   90.00
_cell.angle_beta   90.00
_cell.angle_gamma   90.00
#
_symmetry.space_group_name_H-M   'P 1'
#
loop_
_entity.id
_entity.type
_entity.pdbx_description
1 polymer ?
#
loop_
_entity_poly.entity_id
_entity_poly.type
_entity_poly.pdbx_seq_one_letter_code
_entity_poly.pdbx_strand_id
1 'polypeptide(L)' 'MARVKERGGKVLMFSCPHCQEGIETPAAPQGDVWDSTTTCPFCDAMFVKYVTHNSVTTEAMPQEQ' A
#
# COMPACT_ATOMS: atom_id res chain seq x y z
N MET A 1 -7.59 2.75 -23.74
CA MET A 1 -7.77 2.20 -22.37
C MET A 1 -7.40 3.29 -21.37
N ALA A 2 -8.32 3.54 -20.44
CA ALA A 2 -8.30 4.40 -19.24
C ALA A 2 -7.32 5.60 -19.14
N ARG A 3 -7.91 6.80 -19.14
CA ARG A 3 -7.28 8.07 -18.76
C ARG A 3 -6.95 8.08 -17.25
N VAL A 4 -5.75 7.70 -16.84
CA VAL A 4 -5.24 8.09 -15.52
C VAL A 4 -4.57 9.44 -15.69
N LYS A 5 -5.39 10.49 -15.67
CA LYS A 5 -4.93 11.88 -15.64
C LYS A 5 -4.00 12.05 -14.44
N GLU A 6 -2.85 12.64 -14.71
CA GLU A 6 -2.00 13.39 -13.79
C GLU A 6 -2.76 13.84 -12.55
N ARG A 7 -2.45 13.21 -11.41
CA ARG A 7 -2.53 13.90 -10.13
C ARG A 7 -1.13 13.77 -9.58
N GLY A 8 -0.47 14.90 -9.32
CA GLY A 8 0.79 14.96 -8.56
C GLY A 8 0.55 14.53 -7.11
N GLY A 9 0.05 13.30 -6.94
CA GLY A 9 -0.27 12.69 -5.67
C GLY A 9 1.03 12.36 -4.98
N LYS A 10 1.11 12.76 -3.71
CA LYS A 10 2.20 12.39 -2.82
C LYS A 10 2.40 10.88 -2.86
N VAL A 11 3.64 10.44 -2.97
CA VAL A 11 4.00 9.03 -2.84
C VAL A 11 4.45 8.78 -1.40
N LEU A 12 4.03 7.66 -0.84
CA LEU A 12 4.48 7.20 0.46
C LEU A 12 5.32 5.94 0.27
N MET A 13 6.40 5.83 1.04
CA MET A 13 7.19 4.62 1.17
C MET A 13 6.80 3.89 2.45
N PHE A 14 6.73 2.56 2.36
CA PHE A 14 6.51 1.68 3.50
C PHE A 14 7.27 0.37 3.32
N SER A 15 7.56 -0.32 4.42
CA SER A 15 8.23 -1.62 4.37
C SER A 15 7.21 -2.75 4.30
N CYS A 16 7.50 -3.76 3.49
CA CYS A 16 6.73 -5.01 3.48
C CYS A 16 6.77 -5.65 4.89
N PRO A 17 5.63 -6.08 5.46
CA PRO A 17 5.62 -6.72 6.78
C PRO A 17 6.32 -8.09 6.80
N HIS A 18 6.62 -8.69 5.64
CA HIS A 18 7.26 -10.00 5.54
C HIS A 18 8.77 -9.90 5.27
N CYS A 19 9.18 -9.20 4.21
CA CYS A 19 10.59 -9.11 3.81
C CYS A 19 11.26 -7.78 4.14
N GLN A 20 10.53 -6.81 4.71
CA GLN A 20 11.00 -5.45 5.06
C GLN A 20 11.44 -4.57 3.88
N GLU A 21 11.41 -5.07 2.64
CA GLU A 21 11.70 -4.30 1.43
C GLU A 21 10.77 -3.09 1.29
N GLY A 22 11.35 -1.98 0.81
CA GLY A 22 10.64 -0.72 0.61
C GLY A 22 9.72 -0.77 -0.62
N ILE A 23 8.44 -0.44 -0.42
CA ILE A 23 7.41 -0.38 -1.46
C ILE A 23 6.85 1.05 -1.50
N GLU A 24 6.63 1.55 -2.71
CA GLU A 24 5.98 2.83 -2.95
C GLU A 24 4.49 2.66 -3.21
N THR A 25 3.69 3.59 -2.71
CA THR A 25 2.25 3.64 -2.98
C THR A 25 1.76 5.09 -3.05
N PRO A 26 0.78 5.41 -3.92
CA PRO A 26 0.14 6.73 -3.89
C PRO A 26 -0.54 6.96 -2.54
N ALA A 27 -0.38 8.16 -1.98
CA ALA A 27 -1.13 8.60 -0.81
C ALA A 27 -2.61 8.79 -1.15
N ALA A 28 -3.49 8.51 -0.18
CA ALA A 28 -4.90 8.86 -0.29
C ALA A 28 -5.08 10.39 -0.19
N PRO A 29 -6.17 10.96 -0.73
CA PRO A 29 -6.54 12.35 -0.46
C PRO A 29 -6.66 12.63 1.05
N GLN A 30 -6.48 13.89 1.45
CA GLN A 30 -6.64 14.28 2.85
C GLN A 30 -8.09 14.05 3.31
N GLY A 31 -8.24 13.35 4.44
CA GLY A 31 -9.55 12.94 4.99
C GLY A 31 -9.99 11.54 4.58
N ASP A 32 -9.36 10.93 3.58
CA ASP A 32 -9.66 9.57 3.12
C ASP A 32 -8.69 8.53 3.70
N VAL A 33 -9.18 7.29 3.75
CA VAL A 33 -8.39 6.08 4.01
C VAL A 33 -8.71 5.06 2.93
N TRP A 34 -7.69 4.51 2.28
CA TRP A 34 -7.83 3.45 1.30
C TRP A 34 -7.29 2.14 1.84
N ASP A 35 -8.14 1.13 1.99
CA ASP A 35 -7.73 -0.25 2.22
C ASP A 35 -7.57 -1.01 0.90
N SER A 36 -6.55 -1.87 0.83
CA SER A 36 -6.35 -2.77 -0.31
C SER A 36 -5.53 -3.98 0.06
N THR A 37 -5.86 -5.13 -0.52
CA THR A 37 -4.99 -6.31 -0.50
C THR A 37 -3.85 -6.12 -1.50
N THR A 38 -2.61 -6.32 -1.04
CA THR A 38 -1.40 -6.13 -1.83
C THR A 38 -0.54 -7.39 -1.78
N THR A 39 -0.06 -7.82 -2.94
CA THR A 39 1.00 -8.84 -3.04
C THR A 39 2.35 -8.11 -3.11
N CYS A 40 3.29 -8.50 -2.24
CA CYS A 40 4.64 -7.92 -2.24
C CYS A 40 5.37 -8.26 -3.54
N PRO A 41 5.90 -7.28 -4.29
CA PRO A 41 6.63 -7.55 -5.53
C PRO A 41 8.01 -8.21 -5.32
N PHE A 42 8.50 -8.28 -4.07
CA PHE A 42 9.82 -8.81 -3.74
C PHE A 42 9.79 -10.24 -3.16
N CYS A 43 8.72 -10.60 -2.43
CA CYS A 43 8.62 -11.90 -1.75
C CYS A 43 7.30 -12.63 -1.98
N ASP A 44 6.42 -12.10 -2.84
CA ASP A 44 5.10 -12.64 -3.18
C ASP A 44 4.12 -12.82 -2.01
N ALA A 45 4.49 -12.38 -0.79
CA ALA A 45 3.61 -12.43 0.36
C ALA A 45 2.44 -11.46 0.21
N MET A 46 1.24 -11.91 0.61
CA MET A 46 0.03 -11.09 0.58
C MET A 46 -0.23 -10.46 1.95
N PHE A 47 -0.56 -9.19 1.94
CA PHE A 47 -0.90 -8.41 3.14
C PHE A 47 -1.98 -7.38 2.81
N VAL A 48 -2.67 -6.87 3.83
CA VAL A 48 -3.58 -5.73 3.69
C VAL A 48 -2.80 -4.45 4.00
N LYS A 49 -3.01 -3.40 3.22
CA LYS A 49 -2.49 -2.06 3.52
C LYS A 49 -3.63 -1.05 3.65
N TYR A 50 -3.47 -0.12 4.57
CA TYR A 50 -4.32 1.05 4.76
C TYR A 50 -3.48 2.29 4.49
N VAL A 51 -3.91 3.10 3.53
CA VAL A 51 -3.18 4.27 3.06
C VAL A 51 -3.96 5.52 3.37
N THR A 52 -3.33 6.46 4.07
CA THR A 52 -3.86 7.81 4.32
C THR A 52 -3.11 8.83 3.49
N HIS A 53 -3.38 10.12 3.69
CA HIS A 53 -2.58 11.19 3.08
C HIS A 53 -1.11 11.19 3.49
N ASN A 54 -0.77 10.68 4.68
CA ASN A 54 0.57 10.83 5.26
C ASN A 54 1.20 9.54 5.79
N SER A 55 0.46 8.45 5.86
CA SER A 55 0.95 7.19 6.43
C SER A 55 0.42 5.99 5.66
N VAL A 56 1.18 4.90 5.76
CA VAL A 56 0.75 3.58 5.34
C VAL A 56 0.88 2.66 6.55
N THR A 57 -0.16 1.89 6.83
CA THR A 57 -0.13 0.82 7.83
C THR A 57 -0.38 -0.50 7.11
N THR A 58 0.38 -1.53 7.46
CA THR A 58 0.24 -2.86 6.88
C THR A 58 -0.15 -3.85 7.96
N GLU A 59 -1.00 -4.80 7.59
CA GLU A 59 -1.37 -5.94 8.42
C GLU A 59 -1.10 -7.21 7.61
N ALA A 60 -0.28 -8.09 8.15
CA ALA A 60 -0.07 -9.41 7.56
C ALA A 60 -1.40 -10.16 7.58
N MET A 61 -1.75 -10.82 6.48
CA MET A 61 -2.96 -11.65 6.46
C MET A 61 -2.75 -12.84 7.42
N PRO A 62 -3.68 -13.10 8.35
CA PRO A 62 -3.58 -14.27 9.20
C PRO A 62 -3.60 -15.51 8.31
N GLN A 63 -2.57 -16.34 8.43
CA GLN A 63 -2.53 -17.63 7.78
C GLN A 63 -3.62 -18.47 8.44
N GLU A 64 -4.71 -18.75 7.72
CA GLU A 64 -5.65 -19.79 8.11
C GLU A 64 -4.85 -21.10 8.24
N GLN A 65 -4.75 -21.59 9.47
CA GLN A 65 -4.08 -22.85 9.83
C GLN A 65 -4.97 -24.04 9.48
#